data_AF-A0A250FXU8-F1
#
_entry.id   AF-A0A250FXU8-F1
#
_cell.length_a   1.000
_cell.length_b   1.000
_cell.length_c   1.000
_cell.angle_alpha   90.00
_cell.angle_beta   90.00
_cell.angle_gamma   90.00
#
_symmetry.space_group_name_H-M   'P 1'
#
loop_
_entity.id
_entity.type
_entity.pdbx_description
1 polymer ?
#
loop_
_entity_poly.entity_id
_entity_poly.type
_entity_poly.pdbx_seq_one_letter_code
_entity_poly.pdbx_strand_id
1 'polypeptide(L)'
;MFRTMDNFKELWNKDQITETPEISLEKQQQIRLPLEKIRANMKREYKFTIFSFPLLFLLLFFFDGFYQISIFLMLMGLAVLITVYYFSKFRVFYKKINTQGLDTYHNLLNLRYELVLNSELYKSYYLCFVPLAFSAYVLFFSVEQNLYEIGKIFLSMIFGVVFVYFYGKIWLKEMYGKYILEISELVNQMNDQQDDFQYDRATVKMEKYFSFFENTQPSFVEKFGKAGKVLHIIFWIFVFFVALFILGFIVGFFGVMFNNNF
;
A
#
# COMPACT_ATOMS: atom_id res chain seq x y z
N MET A 1 38.65 28.36 -10.56
CA MET A 1 37.64 27.47 -9.94
C MET A 1 37.02 28.17 -8.72
N PHE A 2 36.43 29.36 -8.91
CA PHE A 2 35.81 30.16 -7.83
C PHE A 2 34.40 30.69 -8.19
N ARG A 3 34.03 30.66 -9.48
CA ARG A 3 32.74 31.16 -10.01
C ARG A 3 31.50 30.48 -9.41
N THR A 4 31.61 29.23 -8.97
CA THR A 4 30.46 28.49 -8.41
C THR A 4 30.04 29.01 -7.04
N MET A 5 30.99 29.34 -6.16
CA MET A 5 30.68 29.79 -4.80
C MET A 5 30.04 31.18 -4.79
N ASP A 6 30.56 32.10 -5.61
CA ASP A 6 30.02 33.45 -5.72
C ASP A 6 28.61 33.44 -6.35
N ASN A 7 28.37 32.59 -7.35
CA ASN A 7 27.04 32.39 -7.93
C ASN A 7 26.05 31.81 -6.91
N PHE A 8 26.47 30.84 -6.09
CA PHE A 8 25.65 30.30 -5.01
C PHE A 8 25.32 31.35 -3.95
N LYS A 9 26.28 32.22 -3.63
CA LYS A 9 26.12 33.30 -2.66
C LYS A 9 25.20 34.40 -3.18
N GLU A 10 25.28 34.73 -4.47
CA GLU A 10 24.33 35.64 -5.13
C GLU A 10 22.91 35.06 -5.21
N LEU A 11 22.77 33.77 -5.54
CA LEU A 11 21.47 33.08 -5.53
C LEU A 11 20.89 33.02 -4.12
N TRP A 12 21.70 32.67 -3.12
CA TRP A 12 21.31 32.64 -1.71
C TRP A 12 20.91 34.03 -1.18
N ASN A 13 21.65 35.07 -1.57
CA ASN A 13 21.32 36.45 -1.20
C ASN A 13 20.10 36.98 -1.96
N LYS A 14 19.79 36.47 -3.15
CA LYS A 14 18.54 36.76 -3.88
C LYS A 14 17.33 36.06 -3.28
N ASP A 15 17.52 34.89 -2.68
CA ASP A 15 16.49 34.14 -1.94
C ASP A 15 16.32 34.64 -0.49
N GLN A 16 17.17 35.56 -0.03
CA GLN A 16 16.99 36.20 1.27
C GLN A 16 15.89 37.28 1.17
N ILE A 17 14.74 36.93 1.76
CA ILE A 17 13.53 37.71 2.04
C ILE A 17 12.38 37.45 1.04
N THR A 18 11.57 36.47 1.39
CA THR A 18 10.16 36.74 1.63
C THR A 18 9.75 35.86 2.81
N GLU A 19 9.17 36.44 3.85
CA GLU A 19 8.52 35.65 4.90
C GLU A 19 7.67 34.58 4.21
N THR A 20 7.86 33.31 4.58
CA THR A 20 7.08 32.22 3.97
C THR A 20 5.61 32.60 4.07
N PRO A 21 4.86 32.66 2.96
CA PRO A 21 3.54 33.24 2.97
C PRO A 21 2.68 32.53 4.02
N GLU A 22 2.15 33.33 4.95
CA GLU A 22 1.26 32.82 5.99
C GLU A 22 -0.05 32.34 5.34
N ILE A 23 -0.51 31.18 5.76
CA ILE A 23 -1.69 30.56 5.19
C ILE A 23 -2.93 31.01 5.95
N SER A 24 -3.97 31.43 5.22
CA SER A 24 -5.24 31.82 5.82
C SER A 24 -5.84 30.68 6.66
N LEU A 25 -6.49 31.03 7.78
CA LEU A 25 -7.10 30.04 8.68
C LEU A 25 -8.10 29.11 7.96
N GLU A 26 -8.82 29.63 6.96
CA GLU A 26 -9.75 28.84 6.14
C GLU A 26 -9.01 27.76 5.34
N LYS A 27 -7.90 28.10 4.68
CA LYS A 27 -7.08 27.13 3.92
C LYS A 27 -6.44 26.10 4.85
N GLN A 28 -6.02 26.50 6.05
CA GLN A 28 -5.54 25.56 7.06
C GLN A 28 -6.62 24.56 7.46
N GLN A 29 -7.87 25.01 7.66
CA GLN A 29 -9.00 24.14 7.97
C GLN A 29 -9.32 23.17 6.82
N GLN A 30 -9.29 23.64 5.57
CA GLN A 30 -9.52 22.81 4.38
C GLN A 30 -8.52 21.66 4.30
N ILE A 31 -7.24 21.89 4.65
CA ILE A 31 -6.18 20.86 4.63
C ILE A 31 -6.28 19.91 5.83
N ARG A 32 -6.78 20.38 6.98
CA ARG A 32 -6.99 19.51 8.16
C ARG A 32 -8.02 18.41 7.89
N LEU A 33 -9.05 18.67 7.10
CA LEU A 33 -10.09 17.69 6.77
C LEU A 33 -9.53 16.39 6.13
N PRO A 34 -8.79 16.42 5.01
CA PRO A 34 -8.18 15.22 4.43
C PRO A 34 -7.11 14.60 5.34
N LEU A 35 -6.35 15.41 6.11
CA LEU A 35 -5.39 14.89 7.10
C LEU A 35 -6.07 14.08 8.22
N GLU A 36 -7.23 14.52 8.69
CA GLU A 36 -8.03 13.76 9.67
C GLU A 36 -8.53 12.45 9.09
N LYS A 37 -8.94 12.42 7.82
CA LYS A 37 -9.34 11.19 7.13
C LYS A 37 -8.17 10.21 7.03
N ILE A 38 -6.98 10.68 6.69
CA ILE A 38 -5.74 9.88 6.72
C ILE A 38 -5.54 9.29 8.11
N ARG A 39 -5.55 10.11 9.16
CA ARG A 39 -5.38 9.66 10.55
C ARG A 39 -6.43 8.66 11.01
N ALA A 40 -7.68 8.82 10.60
CA ALA A 40 -8.75 7.89 10.90
C ALA A 40 -8.49 6.52 10.25
N ASN A 41 -8.02 6.51 9.01
CA ASN A 41 -7.62 5.30 8.29
C ASN A 41 -6.41 4.63 8.95
N MET A 42 -5.38 5.40 9.32
CA MET A 42 -4.22 4.90 10.07
C MET A 42 -4.65 4.16 11.36
N LYS A 43 -5.56 4.75 12.12
CA LYS A 43 -6.08 4.17 13.37
C LYS A 43 -6.89 2.89 13.10
N ARG A 44 -7.65 2.85 12.01
CA ARG A 44 -8.44 1.68 11.62
C ARG A 44 -7.53 0.52 11.23
N GLU A 45 -6.50 0.77 10.42
CA GLU A 45 -5.55 -0.26 10.02
C GLU A 45 -4.81 -0.83 11.22
N TYR A 46 -4.31 0.03 12.12
CA TYR A 46 -3.65 -0.45 13.34
C TYR A 46 -4.54 -1.39 14.17
N LYS A 47 -5.81 -1.04 14.36
CA LYS A 47 -6.77 -1.91 15.04
C LYS A 47 -6.99 -3.20 14.28
N PHE A 48 -7.22 -3.12 12.97
CA PHE A 48 -7.44 -4.28 12.12
C PHE A 48 -6.26 -5.25 12.17
N THR A 49 -5.02 -4.75 12.13
CA THR A 49 -3.80 -5.56 12.26
C THR A 49 -3.70 -6.24 13.62
N ILE A 50 -4.02 -5.54 14.72
CA ILE A 50 -4.03 -6.14 16.07
C ILE A 50 -5.03 -7.29 16.15
N PHE A 51 -6.20 -7.16 15.51
CA PHE A 51 -7.20 -8.23 15.51
C PHE A 51 -6.86 -9.37 14.54
N SER A 52 -6.25 -9.08 13.39
CA SER A 52 -5.96 -10.10 12.37
C SER A 52 -4.74 -10.96 12.69
N PHE A 53 -3.70 -10.41 13.33
CA PHE A 53 -2.47 -11.16 13.62
C PHE A 53 -2.69 -12.38 14.52
N PRO A 54 -3.45 -12.30 15.64
CA PRO A 54 -3.76 -13.46 16.47
C PRO A 54 -4.52 -14.55 15.73
N LEU A 55 -5.38 -14.18 14.76
CA LEU A 55 -6.13 -15.15 13.95
C LEU A 55 -5.20 -16.01 13.08
N LEU A 56 -4.04 -15.48 12.69
CA LEU A 56 -3.04 -16.26 11.96
C LEU A 56 -2.45 -17.41 12.80
N PHE A 57 -2.51 -17.36 14.14
CA PHE A 57 -2.07 -18.48 14.97
C PHE A 57 -3.01 -19.69 14.89
N LEU A 58 -4.26 -19.51 14.44
CA LEU A 58 -5.16 -20.65 14.17
C LEU A 58 -4.62 -21.56 13.06
N LEU A 59 -3.74 -21.04 12.21
CA LEU A 59 -3.05 -21.83 11.18
C LEU A 59 -2.15 -22.92 11.77
N LEU A 60 -1.73 -22.81 13.05
CA LEU A 60 -0.96 -23.84 13.74
C LEU A 60 -1.67 -25.18 13.83
N PHE A 61 -3.02 -25.19 13.86
CA PHE A 61 -3.81 -26.42 13.95
C PHE A 61 -3.75 -27.29 12.69
N PHE A 62 -3.21 -26.78 11.59
CA PHE A 62 -3.05 -27.51 10.33
C PHE A 62 -1.66 -28.14 10.17
N PHE A 63 -0.75 -27.94 11.13
CA PHE A 63 0.59 -28.50 11.08
C PHE A 63 0.73 -29.65 12.09
N ASP A 64 1.15 -30.81 11.61
CA ASP A 64 1.35 -32.00 12.46
C ASP A 64 2.81 -32.16 12.91
N GLY A 65 3.76 -31.57 12.17
CA GLY A 65 5.19 -31.73 12.41
C GLY A 65 5.84 -30.61 13.20
N PHE A 66 6.68 -30.94 14.18
CA PHE A 66 7.48 -29.97 14.95
C PHE A 66 8.30 -29.04 14.05
N TYR A 67 8.86 -29.56 12.96
CA TYR A 67 9.61 -28.78 11.97
C TYR A 67 8.73 -27.70 11.30
N GLN A 68 7.53 -28.07 10.85
CA GLN A 68 6.60 -27.12 10.22
C GLN A 68 6.15 -26.05 11.20
N ILE A 69 5.77 -26.45 12.42
CA ILE A 69 5.40 -25.52 13.49
C ILE A 69 6.54 -24.54 13.79
N SER A 70 7.78 -25.03 13.90
CA SER A 70 8.95 -24.20 14.21
C SER A 70 9.23 -23.17 13.11
N ILE A 71 9.17 -23.57 11.84
CA ILE A 71 9.35 -22.65 10.71
C ILE A 71 8.22 -21.63 10.66
N PHE A 72 6.98 -22.06 10.84
CA PHE A 72 5.83 -21.15 10.84
C PHE A 72 5.94 -20.10 11.96
N LEU A 73 6.34 -20.50 13.17
CA LEU A 73 6.58 -19.57 14.28
C LEU A 73 7.73 -18.59 13.98
N MET A 74 8.78 -19.04 13.30
CA MET A 74 9.86 -18.15 12.85
C MET A 74 9.36 -17.12 11.82
N LEU A 75 8.57 -17.54 10.83
CA LEU A 75 7.94 -16.64 9.86
C LEU A 75 6.99 -15.64 10.53
N MET A 76 6.20 -16.08 11.51
CA MET A 76 5.33 -15.21 12.32
C MET A 76 6.15 -14.21 13.13
N GLY A 77 7.27 -14.62 13.73
CA GLY A 77 8.19 -13.74 14.43
C GLY A 77 8.73 -12.63 13.51
N LEU A 78 9.17 -12.98 12.30
CA LEU A 78 9.60 -12.01 11.29
C LEU A 78 8.47 -11.06 10.88
N ALA A 79 7.27 -11.57 10.64
CA ALA A 79 6.09 -10.77 10.31
C ALA A 79 5.76 -9.76 11.42
N VAL A 80 5.83 -10.19 12.69
CA VAL A 80 5.63 -9.31 13.85
C VAL A 80 6.70 -8.24 13.92
N LEU A 81 7.98 -8.57 13.71
CA LEU A 81 9.09 -7.59 13.72
C LEU A 81 8.90 -6.51 12.65
N ILE A 82 8.59 -6.91 11.42
CA ILE A 82 8.31 -5.99 10.30
C ILE A 82 7.13 -5.07 10.64
N THR A 83 6.06 -5.66 11.20
CA THR A 83 4.84 -4.93 11.61
C THR A 83 5.13 -3.93 12.71
N VAL A 84 5.86 -4.32 13.75
CA VAL A 84 6.25 -3.43 14.85
C VAL A 84 7.11 -2.29 14.34
N TYR A 85 8.10 -2.56 13.48
CA TYR A 85 8.92 -1.53 12.86
C TYR A 85 8.08 -0.52 12.08
N TYR A 86 7.22 -1.02 11.19
CA TYR A 86 6.35 -0.20 10.37
C TYR A 86 5.42 0.67 11.24
N PHE A 87 4.70 0.08 12.19
CA PHE A 87 3.77 0.83 13.04
C PHE A 87 4.49 1.80 13.99
N SER A 88 5.76 1.55 14.33
CA SER A 88 6.56 2.51 15.10
C SER A 88 6.80 3.79 14.30
N LYS A 89 7.22 3.68 13.03
CA LYS A 89 7.36 4.84 12.12
C LYS A 89 6.01 5.50 11.83
N PHE A 90 4.99 4.68 11.62
CA PHE A 90 3.62 5.14 11.39
C PHE A 90 3.05 5.94 12.56
N ARG A 91 3.35 5.55 13.81
CA ARG A 91 2.95 6.26 15.02
C ARG A 91 3.64 7.63 15.14
N VAL A 92 4.92 7.71 14.77
CA VAL A 92 5.65 9.00 14.75
C VAL A 92 4.98 9.95 13.76
N PHE A 93 4.70 9.47 12.55
CA PHE A 93 3.99 10.25 11.52
C PHE A 93 2.59 10.68 11.97
N TYR A 94 1.81 9.77 12.57
CA TYR A 94 0.49 10.06 13.12
C TYR A 94 0.50 11.20 14.14
N LYS A 95 1.50 11.23 15.03
CA LYS A 95 1.65 12.32 16.00
C LYS A 95 2.03 13.62 15.31
N LYS A 96 2.95 13.54 14.34
CA LYS A 96 3.47 14.71 13.62
C LYS A 96 2.38 15.46 12.86
N ILE A 97 1.48 14.76 12.16
CA ILE A 97 0.32 15.37 11.49
C ILE A 97 -0.54 16.20 12.45
N ASN A 98 -0.63 15.82 13.73
CA ASN A 98 -1.45 16.54 14.71
C ASN A 98 -0.75 17.75 15.32
N THR A 99 0.57 17.70 15.47
CA THR A 99 1.35 18.72 16.19
C THR A 99 2.00 19.74 15.27
N GLN A 100 2.17 19.42 13.98
CA GLN A 100 2.77 20.33 13.01
C GLN A 100 1.81 21.49 12.68
N GLY A 101 2.32 22.72 12.76
CA GLY A 101 1.61 23.90 12.30
C GLY A 101 1.42 23.86 10.79
N LEU A 102 0.26 24.32 10.30
CA LEU A 102 -0.02 24.52 8.87
C LEU A 102 -0.01 26.02 8.54
N ASP A 103 0.70 26.78 9.36
CA ASP A 103 0.80 28.23 9.40
C ASP A 103 1.66 28.79 8.27
N THR A 104 2.71 28.07 7.87
CA THR A 104 3.64 28.49 6.81
C THR A 104 3.61 27.55 5.61
N TYR A 105 3.86 28.10 4.41
CA TYR A 105 3.98 27.31 3.19
C TYR A 105 5.11 26.25 3.27
N HIS A 106 6.22 26.56 3.95
CA HIS A 106 7.28 25.59 4.19
C HIS A 106 6.77 24.38 4.99
N ASN A 107 5.91 24.60 5.99
CA ASN A 107 5.32 23.51 6.77
C ASN A 107 4.41 22.62 5.91
N LEU A 108 3.71 23.18 4.92
CA LEU A 108 2.91 22.42 3.96
C LEU A 108 3.76 21.60 3.00
N LEU A 109 4.85 22.16 2.47
CA LEU A 109 5.78 21.42 1.61
C LEU A 109 6.41 20.25 2.36
N ASN A 110 6.84 20.47 3.59
CA ASN A 110 7.38 19.41 4.43
C ASN A 110 6.32 18.32 4.71
N LEU A 111 5.07 18.71 4.99
CA LEU A 111 3.97 17.76 5.14
C LEU A 111 3.74 16.92 3.86
N ARG A 112 3.75 17.54 2.67
CA ARG A 112 3.63 16.84 1.38
C ARG A 112 4.72 15.80 1.20
N TYR A 113 5.97 16.17 1.47
CA TYR A 113 7.11 15.25 1.43
C TYR A 113 6.92 14.06 2.38
N GLU A 114 6.50 14.31 3.62
CA GLU A 114 6.27 13.26 4.60
C GLU A 114 5.12 12.32 4.25
N LEU A 115 4.05 12.84 3.64
CA LEU A 115 2.95 12.03 3.12
C LEU A 115 3.44 11.06 2.03
N VAL A 116 4.29 11.53 1.11
CA VAL A 116 4.92 10.66 0.09
C VAL A 116 5.79 9.61 0.74
N LEU A 117 6.69 10.02 1.63
CA LEU A 117 7.60 9.11 2.31
C LEU A 117 6.84 8.02 3.08
N ASN A 118 5.75 8.39 3.74
CA ASN A 118 4.90 7.44 4.45
C ASN A 118 4.20 6.46 3.48
N SER A 119 3.76 6.94 2.32
CA SER A 119 3.17 6.09 1.28
C SER A 119 4.17 5.08 0.70
N GLU A 120 5.44 5.46 0.48
CA GLU A 120 6.48 4.52 0.04
C GLU A 120 6.83 3.50 1.13
N LEU A 121 6.85 3.94 2.39
CA LEU A 121 7.04 3.04 3.52
C LEU A 121 5.89 2.02 3.61
N TYR A 122 4.65 2.46 3.35
CA TYR A 122 3.49 1.57 3.24
C TYR A 122 3.67 0.54 2.13
N LYS A 123 4.16 0.97 0.94
CA LYS A 123 4.44 0.06 -0.18
C LYS A 123 5.42 -1.02 0.18
N SER A 124 6.54 -0.60 0.78
CA SER A 124 7.58 -1.51 1.25
C SER A 124 7.04 -2.50 2.28
N TYR A 125 6.21 -2.02 3.23
CA TYR A 125 5.63 -2.84 4.28
C TYR A 125 4.83 -4.03 3.74
N TYR A 126 3.85 -3.81 2.86
CA TYR A 126 3.07 -4.94 2.33
C TYR A 126 3.88 -5.82 1.37
N LEU A 127 4.88 -5.26 0.67
CA LEU A 127 5.73 -6.03 -0.25
C LEU A 127 6.63 -7.01 0.52
N CYS A 128 7.06 -6.67 1.73
CA CYS A 128 7.78 -7.59 2.62
C CYS A 128 6.97 -8.83 3.01
N PHE A 129 5.63 -8.79 2.98
CA PHE A 129 4.80 -9.97 3.24
C PHE A 129 4.74 -10.94 2.07
N VAL A 130 5.08 -10.53 0.84
CA VAL A 130 5.07 -11.40 -0.33
C VAL A 130 5.97 -12.63 -0.15
N PRO A 131 7.28 -12.48 0.15
CA PRO A 131 8.13 -13.64 0.39
C PRO A 131 7.69 -14.45 1.63
N LEU A 132 7.18 -13.81 2.68
CA LEU A 132 6.69 -14.52 3.88
C LEU A 132 5.46 -15.38 3.59
N ALA A 133 4.48 -14.84 2.87
CA ALA A 133 3.28 -15.55 2.45
C ALA A 133 3.64 -16.71 1.50
N PHE A 134 4.63 -16.50 0.63
CA PHE A 134 5.16 -17.55 -0.23
C PHE A 134 5.82 -18.68 0.57
N SER A 135 6.67 -18.35 1.54
CA SER A 135 7.28 -19.36 2.43
C SER A 135 6.23 -20.14 3.22
N ALA A 136 5.19 -19.45 3.72
CA ALA A 136 4.08 -20.09 4.41
C ALA A 136 3.30 -21.02 3.47
N TYR A 137 3.05 -20.60 2.22
CA TYR A 137 2.39 -21.44 1.21
C TYR A 137 3.16 -22.74 0.94
N VAL A 138 4.47 -22.67 0.72
CA VAL A 138 5.31 -23.87 0.51
C VAL A 138 5.27 -24.80 1.72
N LEU A 139 5.26 -24.23 2.93
CA LEU A 139 5.19 -24.99 4.17
C LEU A 139 3.85 -25.74 4.34
N PHE A 140 2.76 -25.12 3.94
CA PHE A 140 1.40 -25.66 4.04
C PHE A 140 1.15 -26.85 3.11
N PHE A 141 1.64 -26.75 1.89
CA PHE A 141 1.34 -27.76 0.86
C PHE A 141 2.41 -28.85 0.73
N SER A 142 3.42 -28.86 1.63
CA SER A 142 4.49 -29.88 1.70
C SER A 142 4.97 -30.31 0.31
N VAL A 143 5.33 -29.34 -0.52
CA VAL A 143 5.41 -29.56 -1.97
C VAL A 143 6.51 -30.56 -2.34
N GLU A 144 6.17 -31.55 -3.15
CA GLU A 144 7.13 -32.52 -3.67
C GLU A 144 8.22 -31.83 -4.51
N GLN A 145 9.45 -32.29 -4.38
CA GLN A 145 10.62 -31.70 -5.05
C GLN A 145 10.76 -32.14 -6.51
N ASN A 146 9.65 -32.23 -7.25
CA ASN A 146 9.67 -32.52 -8.67
C ASN A 146 9.61 -31.22 -9.50
N LEU A 147 10.16 -31.22 -10.72
CA LEU A 147 10.25 -30.02 -11.56
C LEU A 147 8.88 -29.43 -11.92
N TYR A 148 7.85 -30.28 -12.04
CA TYR A 148 6.50 -29.87 -12.38
C TYR A 148 5.81 -29.09 -11.26
N GLU A 149 5.91 -29.57 -10.02
CA GLU A 149 5.40 -28.88 -8.83
C GLU A 149 6.16 -27.58 -8.57
N ILE A 150 7.50 -27.58 -8.72
CA ILE A 150 8.30 -26.36 -8.62
C ILE A 150 7.86 -25.32 -9.65
N GLY A 151 7.58 -25.74 -10.89
CA GLY A 151 7.04 -24.87 -11.94
C GLY A 151 5.69 -24.27 -11.58
N LYS A 152 4.77 -25.05 -10.99
CA LYS A 152 3.46 -24.58 -10.51
C LYS A 152 3.60 -23.57 -9.36
N ILE A 153 4.47 -23.83 -8.39
CA ILE A 153 4.76 -22.91 -7.30
C ILE A 153 5.29 -21.58 -7.85
N PHE A 154 6.27 -21.64 -8.77
CA PHE A 154 6.89 -20.44 -9.33
C PHE A 154 5.89 -19.59 -10.11
N LEU A 155 5.03 -20.22 -10.92
CA LEU A 155 3.96 -19.53 -11.63
C LEU A 155 2.97 -18.88 -10.64
N SER A 156 2.55 -19.61 -9.61
CA SER A 156 1.70 -19.09 -8.52
C SER A 156 2.33 -17.87 -7.84
N MET A 157 3.65 -17.89 -7.60
CA MET A 157 4.38 -16.77 -7.01
C MET A 157 4.31 -15.52 -7.88
N ILE A 158 4.52 -15.65 -9.20
CA ILE A 158 4.42 -14.53 -10.14
C ILE A 158 3.02 -13.93 -10.07
N PHE A 159 1.97 -14.76 -10.12
CA PHE A 159 0.59 -14.30 -9.99
C PHE A 159 0.33 -13.62 -8.64
N GLY A 160 0.86 -14.17 -7.54
CA GLY A 160 0.75 -13.60 -6.20
C GLY A 160 1.41 -12.22 -6.08
N VAL A 161 2.61 -12.05 -6.63
CA VAL A 161 3.32 -10.76 -6.69
C VAL A 161 2.51 -9.73 -7.47
N VAL A 162 2.02 -10.12 -8.65
CA VAL A 162 1.18 -9.25 -9.50
C VAL A 162 -0.10 -8.85 -8.77
N PHE A 163 -0.75 -9.81 -8.11
CA PHE A 163 -1.95 -9.55 -7.32
C PHE A 163 -1.68 -8.58 -6.16
N VAL A 164 -0.66 -8.83 -5.35
CA VAL A 164 -0.31 -7.95 -4.22
C VAL A 164 0.08 -6.56 -4.71
N TYR A 165 0.78 -6.45 -5.84
CA TYR A 165 1.11 -5.18 -6.46
C TYR A 165 -0.15 -4.37 -6.79
N PHE A 166 -1.12 -4.98 -7.49
CA PHE A 166 -2.35 -4.29 -7.87
C PHE A 166 -3.26 -4.00 -6.68
N TYR A 167 -3.49 -5.00 -5.81
CA TYR A 167 -4.31 -4.86 -4.63
C TYR A 167 -3.75 -3.79 -3.68
N GLY A 168 -2.45 -3.86 -3.38
CA GLY A 168 -1.75 -2.89 -2.55
C GLY A 168 -1.83 -1.47 -3.12
N LYS A 169 -1.74 -1.32 -4.44
CA LYS A 169 -1.88 -0.03 -5.13
C LYS A 169 -3.30 0.55 -5.01
N ILE A 170 -4.34 -0.27 -5.22
CA ILE A 170 -5.74 0.15 -5.06
C ILE A 170 -6.01 0.54 -3.60
N TRP A 171 -5.58 -0.31 -2.66
CA TRP A 171 -5.76 -0.07 -1.24
C TRP A 171 -5.07 1.23 -0.78
N LEU A 172 -3.83 1.46 -1.24
CA LEU A 172 -3.07 2.68 -0.97
C LEU A 172 -3.78 3.92 -1.53
N LYS A 173 -4.30 3.86 -2.78
CA LYS A 173 -5.08 4.96 -3.40
C LYS A 173 -6.29 5.31 -2.55
N GLU A 174 -7.07 4.32 -2.13
CA GLU A 174 -8.30 4.53 -1.39
C GLU A 174 -8.10 4.98 0.06
N MET A 175 -7.07 4.45 0.73
CA MET A 175 -6.83 4.76 2.14
C MET A 175 -6.05 6.05 2.34
N TYR A 176 -5.14 6.39 1.42
CA TYR A 176 -4.21 7.50 1.59
C TYR A 176 -4.13 8.38 0.34
N GLY A 177 -3.91 7.79 -0.84
CA GLY A 177 -3.56 8.51 -2.06
C GLY A 177 -4.56 9.60 -2.47
N LYS A 178 -5.87 9.34 -2.40
CA LYS A 178 -6.89 10.36 -2.74
C LYS A 178 -6.83 11.60 -1.83
N TYR A 179 -6.52 11.42 -0.55
CA TYR A 179 -6.42 12.53 0.40
C TYR A 179 -5.08 13.26 0.26
N ILE A 180 -4.01 12.54 -0.07
CA ILE A 180 -2.71 13.14 -0.37
C ILE A 180 -2.81 14.03 -1.62
N LEU A 181 -3.56 13.61 -2.64
CA LEU A 181 -3.84 14.42 -3.81
C LEU A 181 -4.69 15.65 -3.47
N GLU A 182 -5.77 15.48 -2.71
CA GLU A 182 -6.61 16.60 -2.25
C GLU A 182 -5.76 17.66 -1.53
N ILE A 183 -4.84 17.23 -0.64
CA ILE A 183 -3.88 18.13 0.01
C ILE A 183 -2.95 18.79 -1.02
N SER A 184 -2.41 18.02 -1.97
CA SER A 184 -1.47 18.55 -2.98
C SER A 184 -2.14 19.60 -3.88
N GLU A 185 -3.39 19.37 -4.28
CA GLU A 185 -4.18 20.32 -5.07
C GLU A 185 -4.45 21.60 -4.28
N LEU A 186 -4.85 21.48 -3.01
CA LEU A 186 -5.04 22.63 -2.12
C LEU A 186 -3.74 23.44 -1.97
N VAL A 187 -2.59 22.78 -1.84
CA VAL A 187 -1.28 23.44 -1.75
C VAL A 187 -0.92 24.16 -3.05
N ASN A 188 -1.18 23.54 -4.20
CA ASN A 188 -0.91 24.15 -5.50
C ASN A 188 -1.82 25.34 -5.81
N GLN A 189 -3.03 25.40 -5.26
CA GLN A 189 -3.89 26.58 -5.36
C GLN A 189 -3.38 27.78 -4.54
N MET A 190 -2.49 27.56 -3.57
CA MET A 190 -1.96 28.60 -2.69
C MET A 190 -0.68 29.24 -3.20
N ASN A 191 -0.05 28.68 -4.23
CA ASN A 191 1.16 29.22 -4.82
C ASN A 191 0.98 29.37 -6.33
N ASP A 192 1.14 30.59 -6.85
CA ASP A 192 1.15 30.86 -8.30
C ASP A 192 2.34 30.19 -9.01
N GLN A 193 3.35 29.76 -8.24
CA GLN A 193 4.40 28.89 -8.75
C GLN A 193 3.92 27.44 -8.76
N GLN A 194 3.71 26.91 -9.97
CA GLN A 194 3.65 25.48 -10.22
C GLN A 194 4.92 24.82 -9.65
N ASP A 195 4.80 24.12 -8.52
CA ASP A 195 5.87 23.25 -8.06
C ASP A 195 5.88 21.96 -8.89
N ASP A 196 7.08 21.46 -9.21
CA ASP A 196 7.23 20.18 -9.94
C ASP A 196 7.04 18.97 -9.01
N PHE A 197 6.30 19.12 -7.92
CA PHE A 197 6.03 18.01 -7.03
C PHE A 197 5.06 17.06 -7.72
N GLN A 198 5.62 15.95 -8.19
CA GLN A 198 4.88 14.82 -8.71
C GLN A 198 4.70 13.81 -7.58
N TYR A 199 3.68 13.96 -6.72
CA TYR A 199 3.18 12.78 -5.99
C TYR A 199 2.83 11.75 -7.06
N ASP A 200 3.39 10.55 -6.99
CA ASP A 200 3.34 9.52 -8.03
C ASP A 200 1.93 9.39 -8.65
N ARG A 201 1.66 10.23 -9.66
CA ARG A 201 0.34 10.32 -10.29
C ARG A 201 0.02 9.02 -11.01
N ALA A 202 1.01 8.16 -11.27
CA ALA A 202 0.81 6.82 -11.81
C ALA A 202 0.23 5.84 -10.78
N THR A 203 0.32 6.11 -9.46
CA THR A 203 -0.47 5.38 -8.47
C THR A 203 -1.95 5.72 -8.48
N VAL A 204 -2.30 6.95 -8.89
CA VAL A 204 -3.69 7.44 -8.88
C VAL A 204 -4.37 7.30 -10.25
N LYS A 205 -3.65 7.54 -11.36
CA LYS A 205 -4.14 7.44 -12.76
C LYS A 205 -4.34 6.00 -13.26
N MET A 206 -4.68 5.06 -12.37
CA MET A 206 -5.06 3.68 -12.74
C MET A 206 -6.50 3.54 -13.23
N GLU A 207 -7.31 4.62 -13.16
CA GLU A 207 -8.68 4.72 -13.69
C GLU A 207 -8.83 4.11 -15.09
N LYS A 208 -7.81 4.30 -15.94
CA LYS A 208 -7.85 3.86 -17.35
C LYS A 208 -7.67 2.35 -17.54
N TYR A 209 -6.95 1.67 -16.64
CA TYR A 209 -6.61 0.25 -16.79
C TYR A 209 -7.63 -0.69 -16.10
N PHE A 210 -8.33 -0.19 -15.08
CA PHE A 210 -9.28 -0.97 -14.28
C PHE A 210 -10.64 -0.28 -14.17
N SER A 211 -11.08 0.39 -15.25
CA SER A 211 -12.40 1.00 -15.31
C SER A 211 -13.50 0.00 -14.95
N PHE A 212 -13.34 -1.29 -15.27
CA PHE A 212 -14.30 -2.33 -14.87
C PHE A 212 -14.42 -2.52 -13.34
N PHE A 213 -13.33 -2.41 -12.58
CA PHE A 213 -13.34 -2.54 -11.12
C PHE A 213 -14.04 -1.33 -10.51
N GLU A 214 -13.67 -0.12 -10.95
CA GLU A 214 -14.27 1.12 -10.45
C GLU A 214 -15.74 1.25 -10.89
N ASN A 215 -16.10 0.84 -12.11
CA ASN A 215 -17.46 0.87 -12.64
C ASN A 215 -18.43 -0.07 -11.91
N THR A 216 -17.92 -1.12 -11.26
CA THR A 216 -18.77 -2.07 -10.50
C THR A 216 -18.98 -1.62 -9.06
N GLN A 217 -18.17 -0.68 -8.54
CA GLN A 217 -18.29 -0.20 -7.17
C GLN A 217 -19.62 0.53 -6.88
N PRO A 218 -20.14 1.44 -7.74
CA PRO A 218 -21.41 2.12 -7.51
C PRO A 218 -22.57 1.14 -7.28
N SER A 219 -22.66 0.07 -8.08
CA SER A 219 -23.72 -0.93 -7.97
C SER A 219 -23.71 -1.67 -6.63
N PHE A 220 -22.53 -1.89 -6.04
CA PHE A 220 -22.40 -2.49 -4.72
C PHE A 220 -22.72 -1.50 -3.59
N VAL A 221 -22.31 -0.24 -3.74
CA VAL A 221 -22.61 0.82 -2.76
C VAL A 221 -24.10 1.16 -2.76
N GLU A 222 -24.76 1.15 -3.91
CA GLU A 222 -26.20 1.35 -4.04
C GLU A 222 -26.99 0.25 -3.32
N LYS A 223 -26.58 -1.03 -3.50
CA LYS A 223 -27.27 -2.17 -2.87
C LYS A 223 -26.96 -2.37 -1.39
N PHE A 224 -25.75 -2.08 -0.93
CA PHE A 224 -25.28 -2.44 0.41
C PHE A 224 -24.76 -1.25 1.24
N GLY A 225 -24.94 -0.02 0.76
CA GLY A 225 -24.55 1.21 1.47
C GLY A 225 -23.05 1.27 1.79
N LYS A 226 -22.71 1.65 3.04
CA LYS A 226 -21.30 1.77 3.49
C LYS A 226 -20.53 0.45 3.47
N ALA A 227 -21.23 -0.69 3.67
CA ALA A 227 -20.63 -2.02 3.60
C ALA A 227 -20.35 -2.47 2.16
N GLY A 228 -21.03 -1.86 1.17
CA GLY A 228 -20.88 -2.18 -0.24
C GLY A 228 -19.46 -2.02 -0.78
N LYS A 229 -18.70 -1.06 -0.25
CA LYS A 229 -17.27 -0.91 -0.60
C LYS A 229 -16.42 -2.10 -0.19
N VAL A 230 -16.67 -2.64 1.00
CA VAL A 230 -15.95 -3.81 1.52
C VAL A 230 -16.37 -5.06 0.75
N LEU A 231 -17.68 -5.22 0.48
CA LEU A 231 -18.21 -6.34 -0.30
C LEU A 231 -17.73 -6.37 -1.75
N HIS A 232 -17.60 -5.19 -2.39
CA HIS A 232 -17.04 -5.07 -3.74
C HIS A 232 -15.59 -5.56 -3.79
N ILE A 233 -14.78 -5.20 -2.80
CA ILE A 233 -13.40 -5.70 -2.67
C ILE A 233 -13.41 -7.22 -2.48
N ILE A 234 -14.23 -7.75 -1.57
CA ILE A 234 -14.34 -9.20 -1.32
C ILE A 234 -14.78 -9.96 -2.58
N PHE A 235 -15.74 -9.41 -3.33
CA PHE A 235 -16.22 -10.00 -4.57
C PHE A 235 -15.11 -10.13 -5.61
N TRP A 236 -14.31 -9.09 -5.82
CA TRP A 236 -13.20 -9.15 -6.77
C TRP A 236 -12.06 -10.06 -6.31
N ILE A 237 -11.82 -10.16 -5.01
CA ILE A 237 -10.92 -11.17 -4.44
C ILE A 237 -11.45 -12.57 -4.78
N PHE A 238 -12.75 -12.81 -4.60
CA PHE A 238 -13.36 -14.10 -4.95
C PHE A 238 -13.28 -14.41 -6.44
N VAL A 239 -13.61 -13.45 -7.32
CA VAL A 239 -13.48 -13.59 -8.78
C VAL A 239 -12.03 -13.93 -9.17
N PHE A 240 -11.05 -13.31 -8.51
CA PHE A 240 -9.65 -13.62 -8.73
C PHE A 240 -9.29 -15.07 -8.33
N PHE A 241 -9.75 -15.54 -7.17
CA PHE A 241 -9.55 -16.93 -6.76
C PHE A 241 -10.22 -17.93 -7.71
N VAL A 242 -11.41 -17.61 -8.23
CA VAL A 242 -12.09 -18.43 -9.24
C VAL A 242 -11.27 -18.46 -10.54
N ALA A 243 -10.72 -17.33 -10.98
CA ALA A 243 -9.85 -17.28 -12.15
C ALA A 243 -8.57 -18.12 -11.96
N LEU A 244 -7.95 -18.06 -10.77
CA LEU A 244 -6.81 -18.91 -10.42
C LEU A 244 -7.18 -20.40 -10.42
N PHE A 245 -8.35 -20.75 -9.88
CA PHE A 245 -8.84 -22.13 -9.89
C PHE A 245 -9.04 -22.65 -11.32
N ILE A 246 -9.67 -21.85 -12.19
CA ILE A 246 -9.86 -22.21 -13.61
C ILE A 246 -8.51 -22.35 -14.32
N LEU A 247 -7.56 -21.44 -14.08
CA LEU A 247 -6.21 -21.54 -14.64
C LEU A 247 -5.48 -22.79 -14.15
N GLY A 248 -5.57 -23.11 -12.86
CA GLY A 248 -5.01 -24.34 -12.29
C GLY A 248 -5.62 -25.59 -12.92
N PHE A 249 -6.94 -25.60 -13.17
CA PHE A 249 -7.61 -26.68 -13.86
C PHE A 249 -7.15 -26.82 -15.31
N ILE A 250 -6.97 -25.70 -16.03
CA ILE A 250 -6.45 -25.69 -17.41
C ILE A 250 -5.02 -26.26 -17.45
N VAL A 251 -4.14 -25.79 -16.57
CA VAL A 251 -2.75 -26.27 -16.48
C VAL A 251 -2.69 -27.75 -16.10
N GLY A 252 -3.53 -28.19 -15.17
CA GLY A 252 -3.66 -29.60 -14.79
C GLY A 252 -4.17 -30.47 -15.93
N PHE A 253 -5.20 -30.02 -16.64
CA PHE A 253 -5.77 -30.70 -17.79
C PHE A 253 -4.75 -30.86 -18.92
N PHE A 254 -4.01 -29.79 -19.25
CA PHE A 254 -2.93 -29.88 -20.23
C PHE A 254 -1.77 -30.75 -19.74
N GLY A 255 -1.40 -30.67 -18.46
CA GLY A 255 -0.37 -31.54 -17.87
C GLY A 255 -0.69 -33.03 -18.01
N VAL A 256 -1.94 -33.43 -17.74
CA VAL A 256 -2.39 -34.82 -17.94
C VAL A 256 -2.42 -35.19 -19.43
N MET A 257 -2.85 -34.29 -20.30
CA MET A 257 -2.90 -34.54 -21.74
C MET A 257 -1.51 -34.72 -22.37
N PHE A 258 -0.50 -33.96 -21.92
CA PHE A 258 0.88 -34.06 -22.41
C PHE A 258 1.67 -35.22 -21.77
N ASN A 259 1.32 -35.65 -20.57
CA ASN A 259 1.97 -36.80 -19.92
C ASN A 259 1.51 -38.16 -20.48
N ASN A 260 0.37 -38.21 -21.18
CA ASN A 260 -0.14 -39.42 -21.84
C ASN A 260 0.43 -39.66 -23.27
N ASN A 261 1.41 -38.85 -23.70
CA ASN A 261 2.04 -38.94 -25.03
C ASN A 261 3.52 -39.39 -25.00
N PHE A 262 3.96 -40.04 -23.91
CA PHE A 262 5.24 -40.77 -23.83
C PHE A 262 5.03 -42.22 -23.40
#